data_AF-A0A7W2SEK4-F1
#
_entry.id   AF-A0A7W2SEK4-F1
#
_cell.length_a   1.000
_cell.length_b   1.000
_cell.length_c   1.000
_cell.angle_alpha   90.00
_cell.angle_beta   90.00
_cell.angle_gamma   90.00
#
_symmetry.space_group_name_H-M   'P 1'
#
loop_
_entity.id
_entity.type
_entity.pdbx_description
1 polymer ?
#
loop_
_entity_poly.entity_id
_entity_poly.type
_entity_poly.pdbx_seq_one_letter_code
_entity_poly.pdbx_strand_id
1 'polypeptide(L)' 'MFLLFKQDPTKKLNKSYEDKLESAICAQKNGNINDFSMFTEEAIKIRKKIQALENINKA' A
#
# COMPACT_ATOMS: atom_id res chain seq x y z
N MET A 1 -11.38 -15.51 -25.60
CA MET A 1 -10.27 -14.56 -25.37
C MET A 1 -10.54 -13.77 -24.08
N PHE A 2 -10.38 -14.38 -22.90
CA PHE A 2 -10.46 -13.71 -21.58
C PHE A 2 -9.62 -14.50 -20.57
N LEU A 3 -8.32 -14.21 -20.50
CA LEU A 3 -7.36 -14.83 -19.57
C LEU A 3 -6.98 -13.90 -18.39
N LEU A 4 -7.81 -12.92 -18.03
CA LEU A 4 -7.38 -11.78 -17.19
C LEU A 4 -8.06 -11.67 -15.81
N PHE A 5 -8.31 -12.78 -15.13
CA PHE A 5 -8.60 -12.75 -13.68
C PHE A 5 -7.62 -13.63 -12.91
N LYS A 6 -6.32 -13.40 -13.10
CA LYS A 6 -5.40 -13.59 -11.98
C LYS A 6 -5.77 -12.50 -10.98
N GLN A 7 -6.55 -12.87 -9.98
CA GLN A 7 -6.90 -11.99 -8.88
C GLN A 7 -5.64 -11.82 -8.05
N ASP A 8 -4.75 -10.92 -8.46
CA ASP A 8 -3.51 -10.66 -7.72
C ASP A 8 -3.91 -10.21 -6.32
N PRO A 9 -3.64 -11.02 -5.27
CA PRO A 9 -4.04 -10.69 -3.90
C PRO A 9 -3.35 -9.40 -3.42
N THR A 10 -2.25 -9.04 -4.09
CA THR A 10 -1.50 -7.79 -3.91
C THR A 10 -2.24 -6.56 -4.42
N LYS A 11 -3.17 -6.68 -5.37
CA LYS A 11 -3.91 -5.53 -5.94
C LYS A 11 -4.75 -4.79 -4.91
N LYS A 12 -5.40 -5.53 -4.00
CA LYS A 12 -6.16 -4.93 -2.87
C LYS A 12 -5.23 -4.20 -1.90
N LEU A 13 -4.06 -4.78 -1.63
CA LEU A 13 -3.07 -4.18 -0.74
C LEU A 13 -2.41 -2.96 -1.37
N ASN A 14 -2.13 -2.98 -2.67
CA ASN A 14 -1.59 -1.84 -3.41
C ASN A 14 -2.54 -0.65 -3.34
N LYS A 15 -3.84 -0.87 -3.54
CA LYS A 15 -4.84 0.18 -3.37
C LYS A 15 -4.83 0.76 -1.95
N SER A 16 -4.82 -0.11 -0.93
CA SER A 16 -4.75 0.35 0.47
C SER A 16 -3.45 1.09 0.80
N TYR A 17 -2.34 0.75 0.14
CA TYR A 17 -1.07 1.46 0.26
C TYR A 17 -1.15 2.87 -0.34
N GLU A 18 -1.74 2.99 -1.54
CA GLU A 18 -1.97 4.27 -2.21
C GLU A 18 -2.88 5.19 -1.39
N ASP A 19 -3.99 4.67 -0.86
CA ASP A 19 -4.92 5.44 -0.01
C ASP A 19 -4.21 6.01 1.24
N LYS A 20 -3.30 5.23 1.84
CA LYS A 20 -2.51 5.68 3.01
C LYS A 20 -1.45 6.70 2.64
N LEU A 21 -0.82 6.56 1.48
CA LEU A 21 0.12 7.55 0.96
C LEU A 21 -0.57 8.88 0.67
N GLU A 22 -1.76 8.85 0.07
CA GLU A 22 -2.55 10.06 -0.17
C GLU A 22 -2.91 10.76 1.14
N SER A 23 -3.32 9.98 2.15
CA SER A 23 -3.59 10.49 3.50
C SER A 23 -2.34 11.12 4.13
N ALA A 24 -1.16 10.50 3.95
CA ALA A 24 0.12 11.07 4.40
C ALA A 24 0.45 12.39 3.69
N ILE A 25 0.25 12.48 2.37
CA ILE A 25 0.49 13.71 1.61
C ILE A 25 -0.45 14.84 2.07
N CYS A 26 -1.72 14.52 2.30
CA CYS A 26 -2.69 15.46 2.87
C CYS A 26 -2.26 15.93 4.27
N ALA A 27 -1.82 15.03 5.13
CA ALA A 27 -1.29 15.37 6.46
C ALA A 27 -0.04 16.26 6.39
N GLN A 28 0.89 15.94 5.48
CA GLN A 28 2.10 16.74 5.25
C GLN A 28 1.76 18.16 4.78
N LYS A 29 0.84 18.30 3.81
CA LYS A 29 0.38 19.61 3.31
C LYS A 29 -0.28 20.45 4.39
N ASN A 30 -1.01 19.81 5.30
CA ASN A 30 -1.64 20.47 6.44
C ASN A 30 -0.66 20.74 7.60
N GLY A 31 0.60 20.30 7.48
CA GLY A 31 1.62 20.45 8.53
C GLY A 31 1.44 19.50 9.72
N ASN A 32 0.60 18.48 9.61
CA ASN A 32 0.42 17.48 10.66
C ASN A 32 1.47 16.36 10.54
N ILE A 33 2.61 16.58 11.18
CA ILE A 33 3.76 15.67 11.14
C ILE A 33 3.44 14.34 11.83
N ASN A 34 2.66 14.36 12.92
CA ASN A 34 2.29 13.15 13.65
C ASN A 34 1.48 12.19 12.78
N ASP A 35 0.45 12.74 12.12
CA ASP A 35 -0.40 11.98 11.20
C ASP A 35 0.40 11.50 9.98
N PHE A 36 1.28 12.33 9.44
CA PHE A 36 2.18 11.95 8.33
C PHE A 36 3.05 10.74 8.70
N SER A 37 3.68 10.77 9.88
CA SER A 37 4.49 9.66 10.37
C SER A 37 3.65 8.39 10.53
N MET A 38 2.47 8.50 11.16
CA MET A 38 1.57 7.37 11.35
C MET A 38 1.11 6.76 10.02
N PHE A 39 0.62 7.57 9.07
CA PHE A 39 0.16 7.09 7.78
C PHE A 39 1.28 6.50 6.94
N THR A 40 2.48 7.08 7.00
CA THR A 40 3.66 6.56 6.33
C THR A 40 4.09 5.21 6.91
N GLU A 41 4.08 5.04 8.23
CA GLU A 41 4.36 3.75 8.87
C GLU A 41 3.35 2.68 8.48
N GLU A 42 2.06 3.02 8.41
CA GLU A 42 1.01 2.13 7.93
C GLU A 42 1.23 1.73 6.46
N ALA A 43 1.56 2.68 5.60
CA ALA A 43 1.88 2.42 4.20
C ALA A 43 3.09 1.45 4.09
N ILE A 44 4.16 1.67 4.87
CA ILE A 44 5.32 0.77 4.90
C ILE A 44 4.93 -0.65 5.35
N LYS A 45 4.05 -0.78 6.36
CA LYS A 45 3.55 -2.10 6.80
C LYS A 45 2.79 -2.82 5.68
N ILE A 46 1.96 -2.11 4.92
CA ILE A 46 1.23 -2.68 3.78
C ILE A 46 2.20 -3.09 2.67
N ARG A 47 3.20 -2.26 2.35
CA ARG A 47 4.22 -2.56 1.35
C ARG A 47 5.06 -3.79 1.69
N LYS A 48 5.41 -3.98 2.97
CA LYS A 48 6.07 -5.21 3.44
C LYS A 48 5.20 -6.45 3.23
N LYS A 49 3.89 -6.35 3.45
CA LYS A 49 2.95 -7.47 3.18
C LYS A 49 2.85 -7.78 1.69
N ILE A 50 2.82 -6.75 0.84
CA ILE A 50 2.84 -6.91 -0.63
C ILE A 50 4.12 -7.65 -1.04
N GLN A 51 5.28 -7.17 -0.61
CA GLN A 51 6.57 -7.76 -0.96
C GLN A 51 6.68 -9.23 -0.48
N ALA A 52 6.14 -9.56 0.69
CA ALA A 52 6.08 -10.93 1.17
C ALA A 52 5.22 -11.82 0.26
N LEU A 53 4.04 -11.34 -0.17
CA LEU A 53 3.17 -12.06 -1.09
C LEU A 53 3.76 -12.19 -2.50
N GLU A 54 4.42 -11.14 -3.00
CA GLU A 54 5.13 -11.17 -4.28
C GLU A 54 6.27 -12.19 -4.26
N ASN A 55 7.04 -12.24 -3.16
CA ASN A 55 8.11 -13.22 -2.99
C ASN A 55 7.56 -14.66 -2.93
N ILE A 56 6.43 -14.88 -2.23
CA ILE A 56 5.78 -16.20 -2.19
C ILE A 56 5.30 -16.63 -3.58
N ASN A 57 4.71 -15.72 -4.36
CA ASN A 57 4.20 -16.02 -5.71
C ASN A 57 5.30 -16.18 -6.76
N LYS A 58 6.56 -15.81 -6.45
CA LYS A 58 7.70 -15.93 -7.36
C LYS A 58 8.51 -17.22 -7.17
N ALA A 59 8.24 -17.97 -6.10
CA ALA A 59 8.84 -19.28 -5.80
C ALA A 59 8.00 -20.42 -6.40
#